data_AF-A0A8I0HCL8-F1
#
_entry.id   AF-A0A8I0HCL8-F1
#
_cell.length_a   1.000
_cell.length_b   1.000
_cell.length_c   1.000
_cell.angle_alpha   90.00
_cell.angle_beta   90.00
_cell.angle_gamma   90.00
#
_symmetry.space_group_name_H-M   'P 1'
#
loop_
_entity.id
_entity.type
_entity.pdbx_description
1 polymer ?
#
loop_
_entity_poly.entity_id
_entity_poly.type
_entity_poly.pdbx_seq_one_letter_code
_entity_poly.pdbx_strand_id
1 'polypeptide(L)'
;ESFYQSIAAARRYLAKALYTDLAGHEEVIASCIGHTHIDVAWWWTVAQTREKVCRSFATVLKLMDEYPNYKFMSSQPQLYYFLKQRYP
;
A
#
# COMPACT_ATOMS: atom_id res chain seq x y z
N GLU A 1 -10.74 30.56 -12.94
CA GLU A 1 -12.04 29.84 -12.79
C GLU A 1 -12.18 28.68 -13.77
N SER A 2 -11.94 28.89 -15.07
CA SER A 2 -11.96 27.83 -16.11
C SER A 2 -11.09 26.59 -15.80
N PHE A 3 -9.93 26.77 -15.18
CA PHE A 3 -9.06 25.66 -14.76
C PHE A 3 -9.74 24.72 -13.75
N TYR A 4 -10.37 25.24 -12.70
CA TYR A 4 -11.05 24.40 -11.72
C TYR A 4 -12.30 23.72 -12.31
N GLN A 5 -12.99 24.41 -13.23
CA GLN A 5 -14.12 23.84 -13.96
C GLN A 5 -13.70 22.67 -14.87
N SER A 6 -12.54 22.77 -15.54
CA SER A 6 -12.02 21.68 -16.36
C SER A 6 -11.61 20.46 -15.52
N ILE A 7 -11.05 20.66 -14.32
CA ILE A 7 -10.78 19.57 -13.37
C ILE A 7 -12.09 18.88 -12.96
N ALA A 8 -13.12 19.64 -12.61
CA ALA A 8 -14.41 19.07 -12.22
C ALA A 8 -15.05 18.29 -13.38
N ALA A 9 -14.95 18.79 -14.62
CA ALA A 9 -15.41 18.09 -15.81
C ALA A 9 -14.65 16.78 -16.05
N ALA A 10 -13.31 16.82 -15.94
CA ALA A 10 -12.47 15.63 -16.06
C ALA A 10 -12.77 14.58 -14.99
N ARG A 11 -12.96 14.99 -13.72
CA ARG A 11 -13.34 14.07 -12.63
C ARG A 11 -14.68 13.39 -12.90
N ARG A 12 -15.69 14.12 -13.39
CA ARG A 12 -16.99 13.53 -13.75
C ARG A 12 -16.86 12.54 -14.90
N TYR A 13 -16.07 12.89 -15.92
CA TYR A 13 -15.82 11.99 -17.04
C TYR A 13 -15.16 10.69 -16.59
N LEU A 14 -14.07 10.77 -15.82
CA LEU A 14 -13.37 9.60 -15.29
C LEU A 14 -14.26 8.74 -14.39
N ALA A 15 -15.09 9.38 -13.55
CA ALA A 15 -16.00 8.66 -12.66
C ALA A 15 -16.95 7.75 -13.46
N LYS A 16 -17.56 8.30 -14.52
CA LYS A 16 -18.46 7.55 -15.41
C LYS A 16 -17.70 6.49 -16.21
N ALA A 17 -16.65 6.88 -16.92
CA ALA A 17 -15.96 5.99 -17.84
C ALA A 17 -15.31 4.80 -17.13
N LEU A 18 -14.59 5.03 -16.03
CA LEU A 18 -13.81 3.97 -15.36
C LEU A 18 -14.65 3.13 -14.38
N TYR A 19 -15.49 3.76 -13.56
CA TYR A 19 -16.18 3.07 -12.47
C TYR A 19 -17.62 2.67 -12.81
N THR A 20 -18.10 2.97 -14.02
CA THR A 20 -19.42 2.53 -14.49
C THR A 20 -19.31 1.86 -15.84
N ASP A 21 -18.85 2.56 -16.88
CA ASP A 21 -18.89 2.05 -18.26
C ASP A 21 -17.87 0.90 -18.48
N LEU A 22 -16.70 0.96 -17.83
CA LEU A 22 -15.63 -0.05 -17.91
C LEU A 22 -15.56 -1.00 -16.71
N ALA A 23 -16.38 -0.79 -15.69
CA ALA A 23 -16.41 -1.63 -14.50
C ALA A 23 -17.41 -2.79 -14.66
N GLY A 24 -17.39 -3.77 -13.74
CA GLY A 24 -18.43 -4.81 -13.66
C GLY A 24 -18.18 -6.10 -14.44
N HIS A 25 -16.95 -6.35 -14.90
CA HIS A 25 -16.57 -7.65 -15.45
C HIS A 25 -16.35 -8.67 -14.32
N GLU A 26 -17.44 -9.29 -13.84
CA GLU A 26 -17.42 -10.26 -12.72
C GLU A 26 -16.86 -11.64 -13.09
N GLU A 27 -16.63 -11.90 -14.38
CA GLU A 27 -16.09 -13.19 -14.86
C GLU A 27 -14.63 -13.43 -14.42
N VAL A 28 -13.89 -12.37 -14.06
CA VAL A 28 -12.48 -12.45 -13.65
C VAL A 28 -12.31 -11.87 -12.25
N ILE A 29 -11.88 -12.71 -11.31
CA ILE A 29 -11.58 -12.28 -9.94
C ILE A 29 -10.09 -11.99 -9.81
N ALA A 30 -9.73 -10.72 -9.62
CA ALA A 30 -8.39 -10.31 -9.24
C ALA A 30 -8.29 -10.14 -7.72
N SER A 31 -7.41 -10.90 -7.08
CA SER A 31 -7.12 -10.76 -5.65
C SER A 31 -5.82 -10.01 -5.43
N CYS A 32 -5.86 -8.94 -4.63
CA CYS A 32 -4.72 -8.07 -4.38
C CYS A 32 -4.37 -8.06 -2.89
N ILE A 33 -3.08 -8.22 -2.57
CA ILE A 33 -2.53 -8.15 -1.22
C ILE A 33 -1.33 -7.20 -1.24
N GLY A 34 -1.28 -6.26 -0.28
CA GLY A 34 -0.12 -5.42 -0.06
C GLY A 34 1.07 -6.22 0.44
N HIS A 35 2.25 -5.96 -0.11
CA HIS A 35 3.47 -6.63 0.29
C HIS A 35 4.66 -5.67 0.22
N THR A 36 5.64 -5.86 1.10
CA THR A 36 6.95 -5.21 1.00
C THR A 36 8.03 -6.25 1.22
N HIS A 37 8.87 -6.43 0.21
CA HIS A 37 10.05 -7.27 0.29
C HIS A 37 11.19 -6.44 0.89
N ILE A 38 11.81 -6.94 1.97
CA ILE A 38 12.96 -6.28 2.59
C ILE A 38 14.07 -7.31 2.77
N ASP A 39 15.16 -7.16 2.04
CA ASP A 39 16.34 -8.00 2.24
C ASP A 39 16.98 -7.71 3.61
N VAL A 40 17.19 -8.78 4.38
CA VAL A 40 17.72 -8.68 5.75
C VAL A 40 19.15 -8.16 5.76
N ALA A 41 19.98 -8.70 4.86
CA ALA A 41 21.35 -8.29 4.63
C ALA A 41 21.63 -8.33 3.13
N TRP A 42 21.86 -7.16 2.53
CA TRP A 42 22.15 -7.04 1.11
C TRP A 42 23.16 -5.90 0.91
N TRP A 43 22.86 -4.90 0.09
CA TRP A 43 23.72 -3.74 -0.14
C TRP A 43 23.66 -2.68 0.98
N TRP A 44 23.14 -3.07 2.15
CA TRP A 44 23.05 -2.26 3.35
C TRP A 44 23.27 -3.13 4.59
N THR A 45 23.64 -2.48 5.68
CA THR A 45 23.85 -3.15 6.97
C THR A 45 22.54 -3.63 7.56
N VAL A 46 22.59 -4.66 8.41
CA VAL A 46 21.41 -5.13 9.16
C VAL A 46 20.81 -4.03 10.02
N ALA A 47 21.62 -3.09 10.53
CA ALA A 47 21.13 -1.93 11.27
C ALA A 47 20.16 -1.08 10.42
N GLN A 48 20.47 -0.86 9.14
CA GLN A 48 19.60 -0.14 8.20
C GLN A 48 18.33 -0.94 7.88
N THR A 49 18.41 -2.28 7.81
CA THR A 49 17.21 -3.14 7.70
C THR A 49 16.24 -2.90 8.85
N ARG A 50 16.74 -2.84 10.10
CA ARG A 50 15.90 -2.58 11.28
C ARG A 50 15.14 -1.26 11.15
N GLU A 51 15.76 -0.22 10.60
CA GLU A 51 15.10 1.07 10.36
C GLU A 51 14.10 1.03 9.20
N LYS A 52 14.43 0.33 8.11
CA LYS A 52 13.52 0.11 6.98
C LYS A 52 12.24 -0.58 7.44
N VAL A 53 12.36 -1.66 8.23
CA VAL A 53 11.20 -2.38 8.80
C VAL A 53 10.29 -1.42 9.56
N CYS A 54 10.85 -0.58 10.43
CA CYS A 54 10.05 0.31 11.26
C CYS A 54 9.26 1.33 10.42
N ARG A 55 9.90 2.00 9.45
CA ARG A 55 9.18 2.94 8.56
C ARG A 55 8.16 2.24 7.68
N SER A 56 8.51 1.11 7.07
CA SER A 56 7.58 0.38 6.20
C SER A 56 6.35 -0.08 6.96
N PHE A 57 6.53 -0.65 8.16
CA PHE A 57 5.41 -1.20 8.93
C PHE A 57 4.56 -0.08 9.54
N ALA A 58 5.15 1.05 9.94
CA ALA A 58 4.38 2.23 10.38
C ALA A 58 3.49 2.79 9.25
N THR A 59 4.01 2.89 8.02
CA THR A 59 3.22 3.29 6.85
C THR A 59 2.10 2.30 6.57
N VAL A 60 2.38 0.99 6.63
CA VAL A 60 1.37 -0.05 6.45
C VAL A 60 0.25 0.09 7.49
N LEU A 61 0.58 0.26 8.77
CA LEU A 61 -0.42 0.44 9.82
C LEU A 61 -1.29 1.67 9.55
N LYS A 62 -0.68 2.80 9.19
CA LYS A 62 -1.43 4.02 8.85
C LYS A 62 -2.37 3.81 7.66
N LEU A 63 -1.93 3.09 6.63
CA LEU A 63 -2.76 2.76 5.46
C LEU A 63 -3.87 1.78 5.82
N MET A 64 -3.64 0.84 6.74
CA MET A 64 -4.69 -0.06 7.24
C MET A 64 -5.76 0.70 8.03
N ASP A 65 -5.37 1.74 8.77
CA ASP A 65 -6.31 2.63 9.48
C ASP A 65 -7.15 3.47 8.50
N GLU A 66 -6.53 4.01 7.44
CA GLU A 66 -7.19 4.89 6.47
C GLU A 66 -8.04 4.12 5.43
N TYR A 67 -7.62 2.90 5.07
CA TYR A 67 -8.26 2.07 4.07
C TYR A 67 -8.62 0.69 4.67
N PRO A 68 -9.81 0.53 5.28
CA PRO A 68 -10.18 -0.71 6.01
C PRO A 68 -10.15 -2.00 5.18
N ASN A 69 -10.29 -1.90 3.86
CA ASN A 69 -10.21 -3.02 2.93
C ASN A 69 -8.77 -3.41 2.56
N TYR A 70 -7.77 -2.60 2.91
CA TYR A 70 -6.37 -2.89 2.65
C TYR A 70 -5.90 -4.07 3.49
N LYS A 71 -5.32 -5.07 2.84
CA LYS A 71 -4.71 -6.23 3.47
C LYS A 71 -3.24 -6.25 3.15
N PHE A 72 -2.41 -6.61 4.13
CA PHE A 72 -0.96 -6.66 4.01
C PHE A 72 -0.41 -8.01 4.45
N MET A 73 0.64 -8.48 3.76
CA MET A 73 1.42 -9.66 4.15
C MET A 73 2.92 -9.36 4.15
N SER A 74 3.63 -9.91 5.13
CA SER A 74 5.10 -10.00 5.12
C SER A 74 5.51 -11.41 5.54
N SER A 75 6.36 -12.04 4.74
CA SER A 75 6.75 -13.45 4.83
C SER A 75 7.93 -13.71 5.76
N GLN A 76 8.55 -12.66 6.32
CA GLN A 76 9.87 -12.75 6.96
C GLN A 76 9.76 -12.57 8.48
N PRO A 77 9.74 -13.66 9.29
CA PRO A 77 9.59 -13.58 10.75
C PRO A 77 10.70 -12.76 11.42
N GLN A 78 11.90 -12.76 10.83
CA GLN A 78 13.03 -11.98 11.33
C GLN A 78 12.74 -10.47 11.39
N LEU A 79 11.95 -9.94 10.45
CA LEU A 79 11.60 -8.52 10.43
C LEU A 79 10.67 -8.18 11.61
N TYR A 80 9.70 -9.04 11.91
CA TYR A 80 8.84 -8.87 13.09
C TYR A 80 9.64 -8.94 14.39
N TYR A 81 10.62 -9.85 14.48
CA TYR A 81 11.52 -9.92 15.62
C TYR A 81 12.32 -8.62 15.81
N PHE A 82 12.89 -8.08 14.73
CA PHE A 82 13.60 -6.80 14.76
C PHE A 82 12.70 -5.63 15.18
N LEU A 83 11.45 -5.62 14.73
CA LEU A 83 10.48 -4.60 15.11
C LEU A 83 10.17 -4.70 16.60
N LYS A 84 9.80 -5.88 17.11
CA LYS A 84 9.51 -6.12 18.53
C LYS A 84 10.66 -5.71 19.44
N GLN A 85 11.90 -5.96 19.03
CA GLN A 85 13.07 -5.56 19.82
C GLN A 85 13.25 -4.04 19.91
N ARG A 86 12.81 -3.28 18.90
CA ARG A 86 13.04 -1.82 18.83
C ARG A 86 11.83 -1.01 19.30
N TYR A 87 10.63 -1.52 19.06
CA TYR A 87 9.34 -0.93 19.41
C TYR A 87 8.45 -2.05 19.99
N PRO A 88 8.64 -2.40 21.28
CA PRO A 88 7.94 -3.52 21.93
C PRO A 88 6.46 -3.24 22.17
#